data_AF-A0A1W9R534-F1
#
_entry.id   AF-A0A1W9R534-F1
#
_cell.length_a   1.000
_cell.length_b   1.000
_cell.length_c   1.000
_cell.angle_alpha   90.00
_cell.angle_beta   90.00
_cell.angle_gamma   90.00
#
_symmetry.space_group_name_H-M   'P 1'
#
loop_
_entity.id
_entity.type
_entity.pdbx_description
1 polymer ?
#
loop_
_entity_poly.entity_id
_entity_poly.type
_entity_poly.pdbx_seq_one_letter_code
_entity_poly.pdbx_strand_id
1 'polypeptide(L)' 'MKKLLFILFAAFVFVSASGQTTLDTAINFSVKDVAGNTIELFDILDEGKIVVIDFFSAA' A
#
# COMPACT_ATOMS: atom_id res chain seq x y z
N MET A 1 36.41 -17.36 13.03
CA MET A 1 34.99 -17.48 12.67
C MET A 1 34.15 -16.26 13.06
N LYS A 2 34.34 -15.64 14.24
CA LYS A 2 33.57 -14.45 14.68
C LYS A 2 33.67 -13.23 13.75
N LYS A 3 34.84 -13.02 13.11
CA LYS A 3 35.08 -11.92 12.15
C LYS A 3 34.25 -12.06 10.87
N LEU A 4 34.06 -13.30 10.40
CA LEU A 4 33.25 -13.59 9.22
C LEU A 4 31.77 -13.30 9.48
N LEU A 5 31.30 -13.63 10.69
CA LEU A 5 29.94 -13.34 11.13
C LEU A 5 29.67 -11.82 11.14
N PHE A 6 30.63 -11.03 11.59
CA PHE A 6 30.53 -9.56 11.58
C PHE A 6 30.47 -8.97 10.17
N ILE A 7 31.25 -9.51 9.23
CA ILE A 7 31.25 -9.06 7.83
C ILE A 7 29.91 -9.41 7.17
N LEU A 8 29.40 -10.62 7.39
CA LEU A 8 28.08 -11.05 6.90
C LEU A 8 26.95 -10.21 7.48
N PHE A 9 27.00 -9.90 8.78
CA PHE A 9 26.02 -9.04 9.43
C PHE A 9 26.04 -7.61 8.88
N ALA A 10 27.23 -7.04 8.70
CA ALA A 10 27.39 -5.71 8.10
C ALA A 10 26.84 -5.68 6.67
N ALA A 11 27.12 -6.69 5.85
CA ALA A 11 26.60 -6.81 4.49
C ALA A 11 25.07 -6.92 4.44
N PHE A 12 24.45 -7.58 5.41
CA PHE A 12 23.00 -7.74 5.50
C PHE A 12 22.28 -6.42 5.82
N VAL A 13 22.89 -5.52 6.60
CA VAL A 13 22.30 -4.21 6.95
C VAL A 13 22.18 -3.27 5.73
N PHE A 14 23.00 -3.47 4.69
CA PHE A 14 22.94 -2.66 3.46
C PHE A 14 21.91 -3.13 2.45
N VAL A 15 21.16 -4.21 2.73
CA VAL A 15 20.02 -4.60 1.90
C VAL A 15 18.85 -3.69 2.28
N SER A 16 18.79 -2.54 1.60
CA SER A 16 17.70 -1.57 1.73
C SER A 16 16.36 -2.25 1.47
N ALA A 17 15.42 -2.10 2.40
CA ALA A 17 14.04 -2.56 2.23
C ALA A 17 13.32 -1.69 1.19
N SER A 18 13.24 -2.15 -0.06
CA SER A 18 12.53 -1.47 -1.16
C SER A 18 11.01 -1.58 -1.08
N GLY A 19 10.42 -1.37 0.11
CA GLY A 19 8.97 -1.44 0.33
C GLY A 19 8.24 -0.09 0.25
N GLN A 20 8.98 1.01 0.16
CA GLN A 20 8.38 2.35 0.10
C GLN A 20 7.94 2.66 -1.33
N THR A 21 6.63 2.78 -1.55
CA THR A 21 6.08 3.32 -2.79
C THR A 21 6.13 4.85 -2.76
N THR A 22 6.35 5.47 -3.92
CA THR A 22 6.15 6.92 -4.08
C THR A 22 4.68 7.25 -3.89
N LEU A 23 4.41 8.41 -3.29
CA LEU A 23 3.07 9.01 -3.35
C LEU A 23 2.84 9.46 -4.80
N ASP A 24 1.81 8.91 -5.44
CA ASP A 24 1.40 9.24 -6.79
C ASP A 24 -0.11 9.54 -6.80
N THR A 25 -0.62 9.96 -7.95
CA THR A 25 -2.04 10.23 -8.16
C THR A 25 -2.84 8.93 -8.06
N ALA A 26 -3.82 8.90 -7.16
CA ALA A 26 -4.74 7.78 -7.08
C ALA A 26 -5.50 7.63 -8.41
N ILE A 27 -5.67 6.39 -8.88
CA ILE A 27 -6.57 6.09 -9.98
C ILE A 27 -8.02 6.18 -9.48
N ASN A 28 -8.98 6.47 -10.36
CA ASN A 28 -10.38 6.35 -9.97
C ASN A 28 -10.75 4.87 -9.82
N PHE A 29 -11.35 4.49 -8.69
CA PHE A 29 -11.81 3.13 -8.43
C PHE A 29 -13.32 3.08 -8.53
N SER A 30 -13.83 2.06 -9.21
CA SER A 30 -15.26 1.76 -9.32
C SER A 30 -15.55 0.42 -8.65
N VAL A 31 -16.37 0.42 -7.61
CA VAL A 31 -16.78 -0.79 -6.88
C VAL A 31 -18.28 -0.83 -6.71
N LYS A 32 -18.83 -2.03 -6.48
CA LYS A 32 -20.24 -2.20 -6.11
C LYS A 32 -20.38 -2.42 -4.62
N ASP A 33 -21.31 -1.72 -3.99
CA ASP A 33 -21.69 -1.97 -2.60
C ASP A 33 -22.55 -3.25 -2.48
N VAL A 34 -22.92 -3.60 -1.24
CA VAL A 34 -23.76 -4.77 -0.94
C VAL A 34 -25.19 -4.69 -1.51
N ALA A 35 -25.63 -3.50 -1.91
CA ALA A 35 -26.92 -3.27 -2.57
C ALA A 35 -26.80 -3.22 -4.11
N GLY A 36 -25.58 -3.33 -4.66
CA GLY A 36 -25.30 -3.31 -6.09
C GLY A 36 -25.09 -1.91 -6.69
N ASN A 37 -25.10 -0.86 -5.87
CA ASN A 37 -24.85 0.51 -6.31
C ASN A 37 -23.37 0.67 -6.65
N THR A 38 -23.09 1.37 -7.74
CA THR A 38 -21.71 1.72 -8.10
C THR A 38 -21.24 2.91 -7.27
N ILE A 39 -20.05 2.78 -6.68
CA ILE A 39 -19.34 3.83 -5.95
C ILE A 39 -18.06 4.13 -6.71
N GLU A 40 -17.86 5.40 -7.04
CA GLU A 40 -16.63 5.93 -7.63
C GLU A 40 -15.80 6.63 -6.55
N LEU A 41 -14.48 6.40 -6.51
CA LEU A 41 -13.61 7.05 -5.52
C LEU A 41 -13.66 8.58 -5.66
N PHE A 42 -13.59 9.07 -6.89
CA PHE A 42 -13.43 10.50 -7.14
C PHE A 42 -14.67 11.29 -6.72
N ASP A 43 -15.87 10.73 -6.86
CA ASP A 43 -17.11 11.37 -6.36
C ASP A 43 -17.03 11.64 -4.85
N ILE A 44 -16.48 10.71 -4.06
CA ILE A 44 -16.32 10.88 -2.61
C ILE A 44 -15.26 11.93 -2.28
N LEU A 45 -14.16 11.95 -3.04
CA LEU A 45 -13.08 12.93 -2.84
C LEU A 45 -13.51 14.35 -3.24
N ASP A 46 -14.31 14.49 -4.30
CA ASP A 46 -14.85 15.77 -4.78
C ASP A 46 -15.83 16.40 -3.78
N GLU A 47 -16.45 15.59 -2.91
CA GLU A 47 -17.22 16.06 -1.76
C GLU A 47 -16.34 16.58 -0.60
N GLY A 48 -15.00 16.57 -0.74
CA GLY A 48 -14.05 17.04 0.26
C GLY A 48 -13.81 16.06 1.41
N LYS A 49 -14.16 14.78 1.23
CA LYS A 49 -13.97 13.74 2.25
C LYS A 49 -12.57 13.13 2.20
N ILE A 50 -12.05 12.73 3.35
CA ILE A 50 -10.86 11.88 3.44
C ILE A 50 -11.29 10.42 3.34
N VAL A 51 -10.69 9.67 2.43
CA VAL A 51 -11.02 8.27 2.19
C VAL A 51 -9.85 7.38 2.61
N VAL A 52 -10.16 6.31 3.36
CA VAL A 52 -9.23 5.22 3.70
C VAL A 52 -9.74 3.96 3.01
N ILE A 53 -8.86 3.30 2.25
CA ILE A 53 -9.19 2.08 1.50
C ILE A 53 -8.48 0.91 2.15
N ASP A 54 -9.22 -0.16 2.42
CA ASP A 54 -8.69 -1.43 2.94
C ASP A 54 -9.13 -2.58 2.04
N PHE A 55 -8.20 -3.46 1.68
CA PHE A 55 -8.44 -4.61 0.81
C PHE A 55 -8.39 -5.89 1.64
N PHE A 56 -9.54 -6.57 1.75
CA PHE A 56 -9.64 -7.86 2.41
C PHE A 56 -10.18 -8.92 1.45
N SER A 57 -9.75 -10.17 1.67
CA SER A 57 -10.27 -11.35 0.98
C SER A 57 -10.93 -12.24 2.02
N ALA A 58 -12.17 -12.67 1.78
CA ALA A 58 -12.78 -13.77 2.50
C ALA A 58 -12.42 -15.07 1.76
N ALA A 59 -11.77 -16.00 2.45
CA ALA A 59 -11.49 -17.35 1.95
C ALA A 59 -12.67 -18.29 2.20
#